data_AF-A0A506UF04-F1
#
_entry.id   AF-A0A506UF04-F1
#
_cell.length_a   1.000
_cell.length_b   1.000
_cell.length_c   1.000
_cell.angle_alpha   90.00
_cell.angle_beta   90.00
_cell.angle_gamma   90.00
#
_symmetry.space_group_name_H-M   'P 1'
#
loop_
_entity.id
_entity.type
_entity.pdbx_description
1 polymer ?
#
loop_
_entity_poly.entity_id
_entity_poly.type
_entity_poly.pdbx_seq_one_letter_code
_entity_poly.pdbx_strand_id
1 'polypeptide(L)' 'MRLMQAIFGELYGLFVDDGWLALQVVVLVFVTLSLVDGFGLASLAGGGLLVLGCMLILLLSLRRGR' A
#
# COMPACT_ATOMS: atom_id res chain seq x y z
N MET A 1 -30.65 -7.57 -9.20
CA MET A 1 -29.45 -8.42 -9.08
C MET A 1 -28.25 -7.95 -9.92
N ARG A 2 -28.40 -7.05 -10.91
CA ARG A 2 -27.27 -6.57 -11.73
C ARG A 2 -26.44 -5.43 -11.10
N LEU A 3 -27.06 -4.59 -10.26
CA LEU A 3 -26.36 -3.46 -9.63
C LEU A 3 -25.26 -3.94 -8.66
N MET A 4 -25.57 -4.90 -7.80
CA MET A 4 -24.61 -5.45 -6.83
C MET A 4 -23.41 -6.08 -7.54
N GLN A 5 -23.66 -6.81 -8.63
CA GLN A 5 -22.61 -7.49 -9.40
C GLN A 5 -21.72 -6.50 -10.17
N ALA A 6 -22.28 -5.37 -10.64
CA ALA A 6 -21.51 -4.29 -11.26
C ALA A 6 -20.60 -3.58 -10.24
N ILE A 7 -21.14 -3.24 -9.06
CA ILE A 7 -20.36 -2.61 -7.99
C ILE A 7 -19.19 -3.50 -7.55
N PHE A 8 -19.45 -4.79 -7.32
CA PHE A 8 -18.38 -5.72 -6.97
C PHE A 8 -17.39 -5.91 -8.13
N GLY A 9 -17.83 -5.89 -9.39
CA GLY A 9 -16.95 -5.98 -10.56
C GLY A 9 -16.02 -4.77 -10.73
N GLU A 10 -16.54 -3.56 -10.58
CA GLU A 10 -15.73 -2.33 -10.62
C GLU A 10 -14.81 -2.24 -9.41
N LEU A 11 -15.27 -2.58 -8.21
CA LEU A 11 -14.45 -2.56 -7.01
C LEU A 11 -13.31 -3.58 -7.09
N TYR A 12 -13.60 -4.80 -7.56
CA TYR A 12 -12.58 -5.82 -7.76
C TYR A 12 -11.63 -5.44 -8.89
N GLY A 13 -12.13 -4.82 -9.96
CA GLY A 13 -11.32 -4.29 -11.06
C GLY A 13 -10.35 -3.21 -10.59
N LEU A 14 -10.80 -2.26 -9.77
CA LEU A 14 -9.97 -1.20 -9.19
C LEU A 14 -8.87 -1.79 -8.29
N PHE A 15 -9.23 -2.72 -7.39
CA PHE A 15 -8.25 -3.38 -6.50
C PHE A 15 -7.24 -4.26 -7.24
N VAL A 16 -7.66 -4.90 -8.35
CA VAL A 16 -6.78 -5.73 -9.21
C VAL A 16 -5.86 -4.86 -10.06
N ASP A 17 -6.34 -3.72 -10.57
CA ASP A 17 -5.52 -2.73 -11.28
C ASP A 17 -4.47 -2.10 -10.34
N ASP A 18 -4.89 -1.81 -9.11
CA ASP A 18 -4.02 -1.41 -8.00
C ASP A 18 -3.18 -2.56 -7.41
N GLY A 19 -3.22 -3.77 -7.98
CA GLY A 19 -2.47 -4.93 -7.49
C GLY A 19 -0.96 -4.65 -7.36
N TRP A 20 -0.42 -3.78 -8.22
CA TRP A 20 0.95 -3.30 -8.13
C TRP A 20 1.18 -2.33 -6.96
N LEU A 21 0.22 -1.46 -6.61
CA LEU A 21 0.28 -0.65 -5.39
C LEU A 21 0.25 -1.54 -4.15
N ALA A 22 -0.68 -2.49 -4.10
CA ALA A 22 -0.84 -3.38 -2.95
C ALA A 22 0.45 -4.15 -2.65
N LEU A 23 1.12 -4.68 -3.69
CA LEU A 23 2.39 -5.38 -3.56
C LEU A 23 3.51 -4.45 -3.04
N GLN A 24 3.60 -3.21 -3.55
CA GLN A 24 4.57 -2.23 -3.05
C GLN A 24 4.35 -1.89 -1.57
N VAL A 25 3.09 -1.75 -1.14
CA VAL A 25 2.75 -1.49 0.27
C VAL A 25 3.13 -2.67 1.15
N VAL A 26 2.83 -3.91 0.74
CA VAL A 26 3.21 -5.12 1.48
C VAL A 26 4.73 -5.22 1.63
N VAL A 27 5.48 -4.96 0.56
CA VAL A 27 6.95 -4.93 0.61
C VAL A 27 7.44 -3.84 1.56
N LEU A 28 6.87 -2.65 1.50
CA LEU A 28 7.26 -1.54 2.38
C LEU A 28 7.01 -1.88 3.85
N VAL A 29 5.86 -2.49 4.17
CA VAL A 29 5.52 -2.99 5.51
C VAL A 29 6.53 -4.05 5.98
N PHE A 30 6.88 -5.00 5.12
CA PHE A 30 7.84 -6.05 5.46
C PHE A 30 9.24 -5.48 5.74
N VAL A 31 9.69 -4.52 4.94
CA VAL A 31 10.96 -3.82 5.14
C VAL A 31 10.95 -3.01 6.44
N THR A 32 9.87 -2.25 6.70
CA THR A 32 9.75 -1.45 7.93
C THR A 32 9.68 -2.31 9.18
N LEU A 33 8.93 -3.41 9.18
CA LEU A 33 8.91 -4.39 10.28
C LEU A 33 10.29 -4.97 10.53
N SER A 34 10.98 -5.41 9.48
CA SER A 34 12.33 -5.96 9.59
C SER A 34 13.32 -4.94 10.15
N LEU A 35 13.17 -3.66 9.80
CA LEU A 35 13.98 -2.58 10.33
C LEU A 35 13.67 -2.27 11.79
N VAL A 36 12.40 -2.23 12.18
CA VAL A 36 12.00 -1.91 13.56
C VAL A 36 12.38 -3.05 14.51
N ASP A 37 12.09 -4.29 14.12
CA ASP A 37 12.35 -5.48 14.94
C ASP A 37 13.85 -5.83 14.98
N GLY A 38 14.54 -5.75 13.84
CA GLY A 38 15.96 -6.10 13.73
C GLY A 38 16.92 -5.04 14.26
N PHE A 39 16.55 -3.75 14.23
CA PHE A 39 17.42 -2.64 14.66
C PHE A 39 16.98 -1.98 15.98
N GLY A 40 15.88 -2.45 16.60
CA GLY A 40 15.37 -1.90 17.86
C GLY A 40 14.97 -0.43 17.77
N LEU A 41 14.64 0.05 16.57
CA LEU A 41 14.20 1.42 16.36
C LEU A 41 12.92 1.67 17.15
N ALA A 42 12.80 2.84 17.79
CA ALA A 42 11.60 3.21 18.52
C ALA A 42 10.36 3.04 17.62
N SER A 43 9.34 2.31 18.09
CA SER A 43 8.15 1.98 17.30
C SER A 43 7.46 3.20 16.68
N LEU A 44 7.62 4.38 17.30
CA LEU A 44 7.12 5.65 16.78
C LEU A 44 7.83 6.08 15.47
N ALA A 45 9.13 5.83 15.35
CA ALA A 45 9.89 6.07 14.12
C ALA A 45 9.47 5.09 13.00
N GLY A 46 9.20 3.83 13.35
CA GLY A 46 8.66 2.84 12.43
C GLY A 46 7.29 3.23 11.84
N GLY A 47 6.39 3.71 12.71
CA GLY A 47 5.09 4.24 12.29
C GLY A 47 5.21 5.45 11.36
N GLY A 48 6.11 6.39 11.68
CA GLY A 48 6.39 7.54 10.81
C GLY A 48 6.95 7.13 9.44
N LEU A 49 7.85 6.15 9.41
CA LEU A 49 8.44 5.62 8.19
C LEU A 49 7.39 4.92 7.30
N LEU A 50 6.44 4.21 7.92
CA LEU A 50 5.30 3.61 7.23
C LEU A 50 4.38 4.66 6.59
N VAL A 51 4.00 5.69 7.34
CA VAL A 51 3.11 6.74 6.85
C VAL A 51 3.75 7.46 5.66
N LEU A 52 5.01 7.88 5.80
CA LEU A 52 5.75 8.54 4.72
C LEU A 52 5.97 7.62 3.52
N GLY A 53 6.31 6.35 3.77
CA GLY A 53 6.51 5.35 2.73
C GLY A 53 5.25 5.09 1.90
N CYS A 54 4.10 4.89 2.56
CA CYS A 54 2.82 4.74 1.88
C CYS A 54 2.43 5.99 1.09
N MET A 55 2.60 7.19 1.67
CA MET A 55 2.34 8.45 0.97
C MET A 55 3.19 8.58 -0.30
N LEU A 56 4.48 8.20 -0.22
CA LEU A 56 5.39 8.26 -1.34
C LEU A 56 5.02 7.25 -2.44
N ILE A 57 4.64 6.02 -2.08
CA ILE A 57 4.16 5.01 -3.04
C ILE A 57 2.92 5.50 -3.78
N LEU A 58 1.96 6.10 -3.07
CA LEU A 58 0.78 6.69 -3.70
C LEU A 58 1.15 7.82 -4.66
N LEU A 59 1.99 8.77 -4.22
CA LEU A 59 2.46 9.88 -5.06
C LEU A 59 3.20 9.40 -6.31
N LEU A 60 4.05 8.38 -6.17
CA LEU A 60 4.77 7.79 -7.30
C LEU A 60 3.82 7.07 -8.25
N SER A 61 2.79 6.39 -7.73
CA SER A 61 1.81 5.70 -8.57
C SER A 61 0.96 6.69 -9.37
N LEU A 62 0.43 7.72 -8.70
CA LEU A 62 -0.28 8.83 -9.34
C LEU A 62 0.57 9.55 -10.40
N ARG A 63 1.86 9.79 -10.11
CA ARG A 63 2.79 10.38 -11.10
C ARG A 63 3.08 9.47 -12.28
N ARG A 64 3.03 8.16 -12.09
CA ARG A 64 3.27 7.18 -13.16
C ARG A 64 2.05 7.03 -14.07
N GLY A 65 0.92 7.68 -13.76
CA GLY A 65 -0.30 7.63 -14.53
C GLY A 65 -0.96 6.25 -14.51
N ARG A 66 -0.73 5.51 -13.42
CA ARG A 66 -1.51 4.30 -13.11
C ARG A 66 -2.52 4.69 -12.05
#